data_AF-A0A9E1STK5-F1
#
_entry.id   AF-A0A9E1STK5-F1
#
_cell.length_a   1.000
_cell.length_b   1.000
_cell.length_c   1.000
_cell.angle_alpha   90.00
_cell.angle_beta   90.00
_cell.angle_gamma   90.00
#
_symmetry.space_group_name_H-M   'P 1'
#
loop_
_entity.id
_entity.type
_entity.pdbx_description
1 polymer ?
#
loop_
_entity_poly.entity_id
_entity_poly.type
_entity_poly.pdbx_seq_one_letter_code
_entity_poly.pdbx_strand_id
1 'polypeptide(L)'
;MKFIGKKTGLAALAFGIGLSAAATAWSAENLDTVMKRRGLTQKDVLAAAKTYVPTGGRDEFIAFSSGGQSGHLIVYGIPSMRILKYVAVFTPEPWQGYGFDDESKAVLAQGKIDGKDIVFGDTHHPAIS
;
A
#
# COMPACT_ATOMS: atom_id res chain seq x y z
N MET A 1 -56.44 -27.45 39.08
CA MET A 1 -55.31 -26.56 39.43
C MET A 1 -54.00 -27.27 39.10
N LYS A 2 -53.40 -27.02 37.92
CA LYS A 2 -51.97 -27.21 37.64
C LYS A 2 -51.63 -26.60 36.28
N PHE A 3 -51.01 -25.42 36.33
CA PHE A 3 -50.37 -24.77 35.20
C PHE A 3 -49.14 -25.59 34.77
N ILE A 4 -49.04 -25.96 33.49
CA ILE A 4 -47.80 -26.50 32.91
C ILE A 4 -47.32 -25.47 31.88
N GLY A 5 -46.21 -24.81 32.22
CA GLY A 5 -45.70 -23.62 31.56
C GLY A 5 -44.92 -23.87 30.27
N LYS A 6 -45.01 -22.86 29.39
CA LYS A 6 -44.15 -22.60 28.23
C LYS A 6 -42.66 -22.57 28.62
N LYS A 7 -41.82 -23.44 28.04
CA LYS A 7 -40.34 -23.29 28.04
C LYS A 7 -39.67 -23.89 26.78
N THR A 8 -40.19 -23.62 25.58
CA THR A 8 -39.57 -24.10 24.31
C THR A 8 -38.97 -23.00 23.43
N GLY A 9 -38.82 -21.77 23.93
CA GLY A 9 -38.41 -20.62 23.13
C GLY A 9 -36.96 -20.15 23.24
N LEU A 10 -36.11 -20.75 24.08
CA LEU A 10 -34.75 -20.22 24.35
C LEU A 10 -33.60 -21.01 23.70
N ALA A 11 -33.84 -22.23 23.22
CA ALA A 11 -32.79 -23.07 22.64
C ALA A 11 -32.43 -22.70 21.19
N ALA A 12 -33.34 -22.05 20.45
CA ALA A 12 -33.13 -21.70 19.05
C ALA A 12 -32.25 -20.44 18.84
N LEU A 13 -32.24 -19.50 19.80
CA LEU A 13 -31.40 -18.28 19.70
C LEU A 13 -29.93 -18.55 20.05
N ALA A 14 -29.64 -19.51 20.93
CA ALA A 14 -28.26 -19.84 21.30
C ALA A 14 -27.51 -20.58 20.18
N PHE A 15 -28.22 -21.31 19.32
CA PHE A 15 -27.62 -22.01 18.18
C PHE A 15 -27.35 -21.08 16.99
N GLY A 16 -28.16 -20.03 16.80
CA GLY A 16 -27.99 -19.05 15.73
C GLY A 16 -26.83 -18.07 15.95
N ILE A 17 -26.48 -17.79 17.21
CA ILE A 17 -25.36 -16.88 17.56
C ILE A 17 -24.02 -17.65 17.59
N GLY A 18 -24.02 -18.95 17.89
CA GLY A 18 -22.81 -19.78 17.83
C GLY A 18 -22.32 -20.07 16.40
N LEU A 19 -23.25 -20.18 15.43
CA LEU A 19 -22.91 -20.45 14.03
C LEU A 19 -22.37 -19.23 13.27
N SER A 20 -22.79 -18.01 13.66
CA SER A 20 -22.32 -16.78 13.01
C SER A 20 -20.93 -16.33 13.48
N ALA A 21 -20.50 -16.72 14.69
CA ALA A 21 -19.13 -16.49 15.17
C ALA A 21 -18.10 -17.51 14.62
N ALA A 22 -18.55 -18.68 14.16
CA ALA A 22 -17.68 -19.71 13.56
C ALA A 22 -17.39 -19.47 12.07
N ALA A 23 -18.20 -18.67 11.38
CA ALA A 23 -18.02 -18.38 9.95
C ALA A 23 -16.89 -17.37 9.65
N THR A 24 -16.40 -16.63 10.65
CA THR A 24 -15.26 -15.71 10.51
C THR A 24 -13.89 -16.39 10.70
N ALA A 25 -13.84 -17.70 10.95
CA ALA A 25 -12.60 -18.47 11.10
C ALA A 25 -12.22 -19.27 9.83
N TRP A 26 -12.69 -18.85 8.64
CA TRP A 26 -12.33 -19.51 7.39
C TRP A 26 -10.85 -19.26 7.01
N SER A 27 -10.06 -20.32 7.13
CA SER A 27 -8.80 -20.60 6.43
C SER A 27 -7.55 -19.81 6.86
N ALA A 28 -7.06 -20.05 8.07
CA ALA A 28 -5.61 -19.95 8.29
C ALA A 28 -4.97 -21.27 7.82
N GLU A 29 -4.45 -21.31 6.59
CA GLU A 29 -3.57 -22.43 6.19
C GLU A 29 -2.31 -22.44 7.09
N ASN A 30 -1.89 -23.62 7.53
CA ASN A 30 -0.63 -23.78 8.27
C ASN A 30 0.57 -23.46 7.35
N LEU A 31 1.62 -22.85 7.91
CA LEU A 31 2.82 -22.44 7.17
C LEU A 31 3.42 -23.59 6.34
N ASP A 32 3.52 -24.79 6.90
CA ASP A 32 4.07 -25.96 6.21
C ASP A 32 3.28 -26.36 4.96
N THR A 33 1.94 -26.23 5.00
CA THR A 33 1.07 -26.51 3.87
C THR A 33 1.30 -25.50 2.74
N VAL A 34 1.43 -24.22 3.11
CA VAL A 34 1.72 -23.13 2.17
C VAL A 34 3.11 -23.33 1.55
N MET A 35 4.12 -23.67 2.36
CA MET A 35 5.48 -23.90 1.89
C MET A 35 5.54 -25.07 0.90
N LYS A 36 4.92 -26.22 1.22
CA LYS A 36 4.88 -27.38 0.31
C LYS A 36 4.15 -27.05 -1.00
N ARG A 37 2.99 -26.40 -0.93
CA ARG A 37 2.19 -26.03 -2.11
C ARG A 37 2.91 -25.03 -3.02
N ARG A 38 3.67 -24.10 -2.45
CA ARG A 38 4.42 -23.08 -3.19
C ARG A 38 5.86 -23.49 -3.51
N GLY A 39 6.31 -24.66 -3.08
CA GLY A 39 7.69 -25.12 -3.25
C GLY A 39 8.73 -24.26 -2.53
N LEU A 40 8.38 -23.66 -1.39
CA LEU A 40 9.24 -22.74 -0.64
C LEU A 40 10.08 -23.48 0.38
N THR A 41 11.37 -23.12 0.47
CA THR A 41 12.25 -23.53 1.56
C THR A 41 12.10 -22.58 2.76
N GLN A 42 12.58 -23.00 3.94
CA GLN A 42 12.62 -22.12 5.11
C GLN A 42 13.46 -20.85 4.85
N LYS A 43 14.50 -20.94 4.00
CA LYS A 43 15.33 -19.80 3.61
C LYS A 43 14.52 -18.78 2.81
N ASP A 44 13.64 -19.23 1.93
CA ASP A 44 12.79 -18.34 1.12
C ASP A 44 11.77 -17.61 2.01
N VAL A 45 11.17 -18.32 2.97
CA VAL A 45 10.26 -17.71 3.96
C VAL A 45 10.99 -16.68 4.82
N LEU A 46 12.21 -16.99 5.27
CA LEU A 46 13.03 -16.04 6.03
C LEU A 46 13.39 -14.80 5.19
N ALA A 47 13.72 -14.97 3.91
CA ALA A 47 13.99 -13.86 3.01
C ALA A 47 12.75 -12.96 2.81
N ALA A 48 11.57 -13.56 2.61
CA ALA A 48 10.32 -12.83 2.49
C ALA A 48 9.94 -12.10 3.80
N ALA A 49 10.15 -12.73 4.95
CA ALA A 49 9.88 -12.11 6.25
C ALA A 49 10.75 -10.86 6.50
N LYS A 50 11.95 -10.79 5.92
CA LYS A 50 12.83 -9.60 5.99
C LYS A 50 12.36 -8.42 5.15
N THR A 51 11.54 -8.65 4.13
CA THR A 51 10.97 -7.57 3.29
C THR A 51 9.55 -7.19 3.71
N TYR A 52 8.91 -8.03 4.51
CA TYR A 52 7.54 -7.80 4.96
C TYR A 52 7.47 -6.76 6.09
N VAL A 53 6.65 -5.74 5.89
CA VAL A 53 6.28 -4.76 6.93
C VAL A 53 4.78 -4.90 7.21
N PRO A 54 4.36 -5.27 8.44
CA PRO A 54 2.96 -5.49 8.76
C PRO A 54 2.16 -4.17 8.76
N THR A 55 0.84 -4.29 8.68
CA THR A 55 -0.08 -3.15 8.85
C THR A 55 0.20 -2.41 10.15
N GLY A 56 0.28 -1.08 10.09
CA GLY A 56 0.65 -0.23 11.23
C GLY A 56 2.16 -0.18 11.51
N GLY A 57 2.94 -1.07 10.92
CA GLY A 57 4.40 -1.01 10.92
C GLY A 57 4.93 0.11 10.01
N ARG A 58 6.13 0.60 10.32
CA ARG A 58 6.84 1.62 9.55
C ARG A 58 8.05 1.01 8.86
N ASP A 59 8.33 1.49 7.66
CA ASP A 59 9.60 1.24 6.98
C ASP A 59 10.74 1.90 7.74
N GLU A 60 11.92 1.27 7.68
CA GLU A 60 13.11 1.73 8.39
C GLU A 60 13.78 2.90 7.68
N PHE A 61 13.79 2.86 6.34
CA PHE A 61 14.36 3.92 5.51
C PHE A 61 13.33 4.45 4.51
N ILE A 62 13.54 5.71 4.13
CA ILE A 62 12.84 6.34 3.02
C ILE A 62 13.86 6.54 1.90
N ALA A 63 13.53 6.02 0.72
CA ALA A 63 14.30 6.23 -0.49
C ALA A 63 13.65 7.31 -1.35
N PHE A 64 14.48 8.23 -1.83
CA PHE A 64 14.13 9.22 -2.84
C PHE A 64 14.78 8.80 -4.14
N SER A 65 13.98 8.32 -5.08
CA SER A 65 14.46 7.72 -6.33
C SER A 65 13.98 8.50 -7.53
N SER A 66 14.81 8.43 -8.57
CA SER A 66 14.46 8.88 -9.90
C SER A 66 13.19 8.18 -10.41
N GLY A 67 12.30 8.94 -11.04
CA GLY A 67 11.24 8.42 -11.90
C GLY A 67 11.68 8.20 -13.36
N GLY A 68 12.92 8.52 -13.69
CA GLY A 68 13.45 8.50 -15.05
C GLY A 68 12.69 9.45 -15.97
N GLN A 69 12.38 8.98 -17.17
CA GLN A 69 11.71 9.73 -18.25
C GLN A 69 10.26 10.15 -17.92
N SER A 70 9.71 9.67 -16.81
CA SER A 70 8.45 10.20 -16.28
C SER A 70 8.58 11.63 -15.77
N GLY A 71 9.81 12.06 -15.41
CA GLY A 71 10.11 13.41 -14.96
C GLY A 71 9.64 13.74 -13.53
N HIS A 72 9.25 12.73 -12.75
CA HIS A 72 8.88 12.87 -11.35
C HIS A 72 9.89 12.19 -10.41
N LEU A 73 9.78 12.43 -9.11
CA LEU A 73 10.54 11.74 -8.07
C LEU A 73 9.64 10.74 -7.33
N ILE A 74 10.14 9.54 -7.10
CA ILE A 74 9.44 8.47 -6.37
C ILE A 74 9.98 8.41 -4.94
N VAL A 75 9.09 8.50 -3.96
CA VAL A 75 9.39 8.27 -2.55
C VAL A 75 8.82 6.92 -2.16
N TYR A 76 9.67 5.99 -1.70
CA TYR A 76 9.24 4.68 -1.25
C TYR A 76 9.93 4.24 0.04
N GLY A 77 9.27 3.35 0.78
CA GLY A 77 9.80 2.79 2.02
C GLY A 77 10.67 1.55 1.78
N ILE A 78 11.72 1.38 2.58
CA ILE A 78 12.55 0.16 2.63
C ILE A 78 12.41 -0.45 4.03
N PRO A 79 12.12 -1.76 4.16
CA PRO A 79 12.25 -2.79 3.13
C PRO A 79 10.96 -3.15 2.38
N SER A 80 9.82 -2.53 2.67
CA SER A 80 8.54 -2.92 2.07
C SER A 80 8.44 -2.62 0.57
N MET A 81 9.28 -1.74 0.05
CA MET A 81 9.29 -1.24 -1.33
C MET A 81 7.96 -0.60 -1.76
N ARG A 82 7.11 -0.20 -0.79
CA ARG A 82 5.84 0.46 -1.08
C ARG A 82 6.10 1.91 -1.48
N ILE A 83 5.47 2.32 -2.57
CA ILE A 83 5.46 3.73 -2.99
C ILE A 83 4.63 4.53 -1.99
N LEU A 84 5.26 5.52 -1.38
CA LEU A 84 4.63 6.39 -0.39
C LEU A 84 4.12 7.67 -1.04
N LYS A 85 4.87 8.20 -2.02
CA LYS A 85 4.51 9.44 -2.71
C LYS A 85 5.22 9.54 -4.05
N TYR A 86 4.56 10.16 -5.01
CA TYR A 86 5.20 10.77 -6.17
C TYR A 86 5.30 12.27 -5.93
N VAL A 87 6.44 12.86 -6.29
CA VAL A 87 6.66 14.30 -6.21
C VAL A 87 6.86 14.80 -7.63
N ALA A 88 5.97 15.67 -8.11
CA ALA A 88 6.09 16.27 -9.44
C ALA A 88 7.33 17.18 -9.52
N VAL A 89 8.05 17.13 -10.65
CA VAL A 89 9.27 17.93 -10.87
C VAL A 89 9.27 18.57 -12.26
N PHE A 90 9.42 17.78 -13.33
CA PHE A 90 9.53 18.29 -14.71
C PHE A 90 8.25 18.14 -15.52
N THR A 91 7.45 17.12 -15.20
CA THR A 91 6.22 16.80 -15.92
C THR A 91 5.01 17.31 -15.13
N PRO A 92 4.05 18.01 -15.76
CA PRO A 92 2.76 18.32 -15.14
C PRO A 92 2.03 17.05 -14.67
N GLU A 93 1.54 17.07 -13.44
CA GLU A 93 0.90 15.93 -12.76
C GLU A 93 -0.53 16.32 -12.36
N PRO A 94 -1.54 16.06 -13.21
CA PRO A 94 -2.90 16.61 -13.05
C PRO A 94 -3.61 16.16 -11.78
N TRP A 95 -3.33 14.94 -11.30
CA TRP A 95 -3.92 14.43 -10.07
C TRP A 95 -3.38 15.12 -8.82
N GLN A 96 -2.22 15.81 -8.90
CA GLN A 96 -1.68 16.66 -7.85
C GLN A 96 -2.03 18.14 -8.02
N GLY A 97 -2.48 18.54 -9.20
CA GLY A 97 -2.62 19.94 -9.60
C GLY A 97 -1.32 20.60 -10.09
N TYR A 98 -0.17 19.92 -10.01
CA TYR A 98 1.11 20.48 -10.42
C TYR A 98 1.17 20.68 -11.94
N GLY A 99 1.46 21.91 -12.37
CA GLY A 99 1.38 22.37 -13.74
C GLY A 99 0.00 22.91 -14.15
N PHE A 100 -0.97 22.94 -13.23
CA PHE A 100 -2.34 23.38 -13.49
C PHE A 100 -2.77 24.60 -12.65
N ASP A 101 -2.14 24.83 -11.50
CA ASP A 101 -2.24 26.07 -10.73
C ASP A 101 -1.22 27.14 -11.20
N ASP A 102 -1.33 28.37 -10.70
CA ASP A 102 -0.51 29.49 -11.15
C ASP A 102 0.93 29.38 -10.61
N GLU A 103 1.09 28.89 -9.38
CA GLU A 103 2.36 28.74 -8.70
C GLU A 103 3.27 27.70 -9.37
N SER A 104 2.73 26.51 -9.67
CA SER A 104 3.45 25.41 -10.31
C SER A 104 3.73 25.71 -11.78
N LYS A 105 2.82 26.40 -12.49
CA LYS A 105 3.12 26.93 -13.83
C LYS A 105 4.29 27.92 -13.78
N ALA A 106 4.34 28.78 -12.76
CA ALA A 106 5.46 29.71 -12.57
C ALA A 106 6.78 28.96 -12.30
N VAL A 107 6.76 27.84 -11.57
CA VAL A 107 7.94 26.98 -11.38
C VAL A 107 8.38 26.34 -12.70
N LEU A 108 7.47 25.69 -13.43
CA LEU A 108 7.79 25.06 -14.72
C LEU A 108 8.28 26.09 -15.75
N ALA A 109 7.75 27.31 -15.71
CA ALA A 109 8.17 28.40 -16.58
C ALA A 109 9.65 28.81 -16.38
N GLN A 110 10.25 28.53 -15.23
CA GLN A 110 11.68 28.78 -14.99
C GLN A 110 12.58 27.84 -15.80
N GLY A 111 12.04 26.69 -16.23
CA GLY A 111 12.73 25.72 -17.08
C GLY A 111 12.58 25.95 -18.58
N LYS A 112 11.96 27.06 -19.02
CA LYS A 112 11.80 27.37 -20.44
C LYS A 112 13.15 27.54 -21.14
N ILE A 113 13.25 27.02 -22.36
CA ILE A 113 14.44 27.15 -23.21
C ILE A 113 14.02 27.86 -24.50
N ASP A 114 14.73 28.93 -24.88
CA ASP A 114 14.44 29.74 -26.07
C ASP A 114 12.98 30.20 -26.17
N GLY A 115 12.37 30.54 -25.04
CA GLY A 115 10.98 30.96 -24.94
C GLY A 115 9.94 29.83 -25.08
N LYS A 116 10.39 28.57 -25.21
CA LYS A 116 9.52 27.40 -25.35
C LYS A 116 9.28 26.74 -23.99
N ASP A 117 8.04 26.31 -23.78
CA ASP A 117 7.66 25.51 -22.62
C ASP A 117 8.24 24.11 -22.72
N ILE A 118 8.87 23.67 -21.63
CA ILE A 118 9.35 22.30 -21.44
C ILE A 118 8.47 21.68 -20.36
N VAL A 119 7.54 20.82 -20.77
CA VAL A 119 6.54 20.18 -19.89
C VAL A 119 6.78 18.67 -19.72
N PHE A 120 8.03 18.26 -19.94
CA PHE A 120 8.49 16.88 -19.81
C PHE A 120 9.95 16.90 -19.37
N GLY A 121 10.44 15.80 -18.80
CA GLY A 121 11.84 15.69 -18.44
C GLY A 121 12.23 14.30 -17.97
N ASP A 122 13.51 14.14 -17.66
CA ASP A 122 14.08 12.90 -17.14
C ASP A 122 14.80 13.18 -15.81
N THR A 123 14.19 12.77 -14.71
CA THR A 123 14.80 12.93 -13.39
C THR A 123 15.90 11.91 -13.21
N HIS A 124 17.17 12.32 -13.21
CA HIS A 124 18.31 11.40 -13.16
C HIS A 124 18.75 11.06 -11.73
N HIS A 125 19.37 12.01 -11.00
CA HIS A 125 20.03 11.72 -9.73
C HIS A 125 19.50 12.60 -8.59
N PRO A 126 18.45 12.17 -7.87
CA PRO A 126 18.05 12.82 -6.63
C PRO A 126 19.11 12.66 -5.55
N ALA A 127 19.43 13.74 -4.84
CA ALA A 127 20.34 13.75 -3.69
C ALA A 127 19.76 14.59 -2.56
N ILE A 128 20.03 14.19 -1.33
CA ILE A 128 19.65 14.93 -0.12
C ILE A 128 20.86 15.76 0.33
N SER A 129 20.61 17.01 0.75
CA SER A 129 21.61 17.99 1.21
C SER A 129 22.16 17.70 2.60
#